data_AF-A0A662SRW2-F1
#
_entry.id   AF-A0A662SRW2-F1
#
_cell.length_a   1.000
_cell.length_b   1.000
_cell.length_c   1.000
_cell.angle_alpha   90.00
_cell.angle_beta   90.00
_cell.angle_gamma   90.00
#
_symmetry.space_group_name_H-M   'P 1'
#
loop_
_entity.id
_entity.type
_entity.pdbx_description
1 polymer ?
#
loop_
_entity_poly.entity_id
_entity_poly.type
_entity_poly.pdbx_seq_one_letter_code
_entity_poly.pdbx_strand_id
1 'polypeptide(L)'
;MSTRAVVRLILALAAAAMLAAASSARKQASQLQAELAEVESELDRAMLEYSVIKLTKQAPIELSWNTTERTTIAVFYQYSRPRELVKKVEAWLSELGATDVEVKEYSLDVPEGYQLYLKLCKAAGVPAWPVDRVALMRANKLILISRSALTREVLEACLKYLEG
;
A
#
# COMPACT_ATOMS: atom_id res chain seq x y z
N MET A 1 0.18 55.64 43.15
CA MET A 1 -0.57 54.78 42.22
C MET A 1 -1.86 54.32 42.91
N SER A 2 -3.01 54.42 42.24
CA SER A 2 -4.30 53.99 42.81
C SER A 2 -4.36 52.46 42.93
N THR A 3 -4.84 51.93 44.05
CA THR A 3 -5.11 50.50 44.29
C THR A 3 -5.94 49.85 43.18
N ARG A 4 -6.84 50.61 42.53
CA ARG A 4 -7.60 50.15 41.36
C ARG A 4 -6.74 49.86 40.12
N ALA A 5 -5.66 50.62 39.92
CA ALA A 5 -4.75 50.41 38.79
C ALA A 5 -3.92 49.14 38.98
N VAL A 6 -3.50 48.85 40.21
CA VAL A 6 -2.73 47.64 40.55
C VAL A 6 -3.60 46.38 40.39
N VAL A 7 -4.84 46.40 40.88
CA VAL A 7 -5.78 45.27 40.74
C VAL A 7 -6.09 44.96 39.27
N ARG A 8 -6.27 46.00 38.43
CA ARG A 8 -6.49 45.82 36.98
C ARG A 8 -5.29 45.20 36.28
N LEU A 9 -4.08 45.58 36.67
CA LEU A 9 -2.85 45.04 36.09
C LEU A 9 -2.69 43.54 36.40
N ILE A 10 -3.00 43.13 37.64
CA ILE A 10 -2.92 41.73 38.07
C ILE A 10 -3.95 40.85 37.32
N LEU A 11 -5.19 41.34 37.18
CA LEU A 11 -6.24 40.64 36.43
C LEU A 11 -5.89 40.49 34.94
N ALA A 12 -5.31 41.52 34.33
CA ALA A 12 -4.88 41.45 32.94
C ALA A 12 -3.72 40.45 32.74
N LEU A 13 -2.78 40.37 33.69
CA LEU A 13 -1.67 39.41 33.65
C LEU A 13 -2.17 37.96 33.77
N ALA A 14 -3.10 37.71 34.71
CA ALA A 14 -3.71 36.40 34.89
C ALA A 14 -4.51 35.96 33.65
N ALA A 15 -5.30 36.87 33.06
CA ALA A 15 -6.04 36.59 31.83
C ALA A 15 -5.10 36.28 30.65
N ALA A 16 -4.01 37.04 30.48
CA ALA A 16 -3.03 36.81 29.43
C ALA A 16 -2.30 35.47 29.61
N ALA A 17 -1.95 35.10 30.84
CA ALA A 17 -1.33 33.81 31.15
C ALA A 17 -2.28 32.63 30.86
N MET A 18 -3.57 32.76 31.21
CA MET A 18 -4.57 31.75 30.88
C MET A 18 -4.80 31.64 29.37
N LEU A 19 -4.82 32.76 28.64
CA LEU A 19 -4.97 32.76 27.17
C LEU A 19 -3.77 32.09 26.47
N ALA A 20 -2.55 32.36 26.96
CA ALA A 20 -1.32 31.74 26.46
C ALA A 20 -1.27 30.23 26.76
N ALA A 21 -1.72 29.82 27.95
CA ALA A 21 -1.84 28.41 28.30
C ALA A 21 -2.88 27.70 27.40
N ALA A 22 -4.06 28.31 27.20
CA ALA A 22 -5.10 27.77 26.33
C ALA A 22 -4.67 27.68 24.85
N SER A 23 -3.93 28.68 24.34
CA SER A 23 -3.42 28.64 22.97
C SER A 23 -2.33 27.58 22.79
N SER A 24 -1.45 27.40 23.79
CA SER A 24 -0.44 26.33 23.79
C SER A 24 -1.07 24.93 23.85
N ALA A 25 -2.08 24.75 24.71
CA ALA A 25 -2.83 23.50 24.82
C ALA A 25 -3.61 23.18 23.52
N ARG A 26 -4.18 24.19 22.86
CA ARG A 26 -4.84 24.02 21.56
C ARG A 26 -3.84 23.61 20.47
N LYS A 27 -2.64 24.19 20.46
CA LYS A 27 -1.57 23.80 19.53
C LYS A 27 -1.11 22.36 19.78
N GLN A 28 -0.91 21.98 21.04
CA GLN A 28 -0.58 20.60 21.42
C GLN A 28 -1.70 19.63 21.05
N ALA A 29 -2.97 19.98 21.26
CA ALA A 29 -4.10 19.15 20.84
C ALA A 29 -4.14 18.94 19.32
N SER A 30 -3.88 20.00 18.53
CA SER A 30 -3.80 19.85 17.06
C SER A 30 -2.60 19.02 16.60
N GLN A 31 -1.48 19.08 17.31
CA GLN A 31 -0.31 18.22 17.03
C GLN A 31 -0.63 16.76 17.35
N LEU A 32 -1.20 16.47 18.52
CA LEU A 32 -1.61 15.12 18.90
C LEU A 32 -2.68 14.54 17.96
N GLN A 33 -3.58 15.36 17.41
CA GLN A 33 -4.54 14.91 16.40
C GLN A 33 -3.86 14.54 15.08
N ALA A 34 -2.85 15.30 14.66
CA ALA A 34 -2.08 14.98 13.46
C ALA A 34 -1.25 13.70 13.66
N GLU A 35 -0.59 13.55 14.82
CA GLU A 35 0.15 12.35 15.18
C GLU A 35 -0.77 11.12 15.27
N LEU A 36 -1.98 11.27 15.84
CA LEU A 36 -2.95 10.18 15.89
C LEU A 36 -3.40 9.76 14.48
N ALA A 37 -3.68 10.72 13.60
CA ALA A 37 -4.07 10.44 12.21
C ALA A 37 -2.95 9.75 11.42
N GLU A 38 -1.69 10.12 11.68
CA GLU A 38 -0.51 9.45 11.12
C GLU A 38 -0.42 7.99 11.61
N VAL A 39 -0.56 7.75 12.92
CA VAL A 39 -0.54 6.40 13.51
C VAL A 39 -1.72 5.54 13.00
N GLU A 40 -2.91 6.11 12.86
CA GLU A 40 -4.07 5.40 12.30
C GLU A 40 -3.81 4.99 10.84
N SER A 41 -3.24 5.89 10.04
CA SER A 41 -2.87 5.59 8.65
C SER A 41 -1.77 4.52 8.55
N GLU A 42 -0.78 4.56 9.44
CA GLU A 42 0.25 3.51 9.53
C GLU A 42 -0.34 2.16 9.93
N LEU A 43 -1.30 2.15 10.87
CA LEU A 43 -1.99 0.94 11.30
C LEU A 43 -2.81 0.34 10.16
N ASP A 44 -3.57 1.16 9.42
CA ASP A 44 -4.35 0.69 8.27
C ASP A 44 -3.43 0.07 7.21
N ARG A 45 -2.31 0.72 6.91
CA ARG A 45 -1.28 0.18 5.99
C ARG A 45 -0.73 -1.16 6.48
N ALA A 46 -0.38 -1.26 7.76
CA ALA A 46 0.13 -2.48 8.37
C ALA A 46 -0.91 -3.62 8.33
N MET A 47 -2.19 -3.29 8.51
CA MET A 47 -3.30 -4.27 8.45
C MET A 47 -3.52 -4.78 7.02
N LEU A 48 -3.39 -3.93 6.01
CA LEU A 48 -3.41 -4.34 4.60
C LEU A 48 -2.24 -5.27 4.28
N GLU A 49 -1.02 -4.90 4.71
CA GLU A 49 0.17 -5.73 4.51
C GLU A 49 0.03 -7.09 5.20
N TYR A 50 -0.42 -7.11 6.46
CA TYR A 50 -0.67 -8.33 7.21
C TYR A 50 -1.71 -9.22 6.52
N SER A 51 -2.75 -8.63 5.94
CA SER A 51 -3.78 -9.39 5.21
C SER A 51 -3.18 -10.11 3.99
N VAL A 52 -2.33 -9.43 3.22
CA VAL A 52 -1.62 -10.05 2.10
C VAL A 52 -0.69 -11.16 2.58
N ILE A 53 0.12 -10.92 3.61
CA ILE A 53 1.05 -11.93 4.17
C ILE A 53 0.29 -13.15 4.67
N LYS A 54 -0.82 -12.94 5.38
CA LYS A 54 -1.63 -14.03 5.95
C LYS A 54 -2.13 -14.97 4.86
N LEU A 55 -2.60 -14.42 3.73
CA LEU A 55 -3.18 -15.16 2.62
C LEU A 55 -2.13 -15.78 1.70
N THR A 56 -1.04 -15.06 1.42
CA THR A 56 -0.06 -15.45 0.40
C THR A 56 1.22 -16.09 0.95
N LYS A 57 1.45 -15.95 2.26
CA LYS A 57 2.72 -16.27 2.94
C LYS A 57 3.92 -15.50 2.41
N GLN A 58 3.69 -14.40 1.69
CA GLN A 58 4.72 -13.53 1.16
C GLN A 58 4.48 -12.09 1.58
N ALA A 59 5.56 -11.42 1.96
CA ALA A 59 5.54 -9.98 2.20
C ALA A 59 5.48 -9.24 0.85
N PRO A 60 4.63 -8.21 0.73
CA PRO A 60 4.80 -7.22 -0.32
C PRO A 60 6.21 -6.61 -0.27
N ILE A 61 6.71 -6.21 -1.43
CA ILE A 61 8.06 -5.70 -1.61
C ILE A 61 7.98 -4.29 -2.17
N GLU A 62 8.74 -3.37 -1.56
CA GLU A 62 9.04 -2.08 -2.17
C GLU A 62 10.25 -2.20 -3.09
N LEU A 63 10.04 -1.86 -4.35
CA LEU A 63 11.04 -1.81 -5.40
C LEU A 63 11.78 -0.49 -5.36
N SER A 64 13.08 -0.52 -5.67
CA SER A 64 13.89 0.68 -5.84
C SER A 64 13.61 1.45 -7.15
N TRP A 65 12.57 1.06 -7.89
CA TRP A 65 12.22 1.57 -9.22
C TRP A 65 10.70 1.44 -9.42
N ASN A 66 10.14 2.30 -10.28
CA ASN A 66 8.71 2.27 -10.58
C ASN A 66 8.40 1.30 -11.74
N THR A 67 7.40 0.44 -11.55
CA THR A 67 6.91 -0.50 -12.56
C THR A 67 5.98 0.20 -13.54
N THR A 68 4.84 0.65 -13.05
CA THR A 68 3.68 1.14 -13.82
C THR A 68 2.82 2.02 -12.91
N GLU A 69 2.23 3.10 -13.42
CA GLU A 69 1.29 3.88 -12.60
C GLU A 69 -0.05 3.17 -12.41
N ARG A 70 -0.46 2.42 -13.44
CA ARG A 70 -1.62 1.51 -13.43
C ARG A 70 -1.29 0.20 -12.72
N THR A 71 -2.23 -0.33 -11.95
CA THR A 71 -2.10 -1.66 -11.34
C THR A 71 -2.00 -2.72 -12.44
N THR A 72 -0.90 -3.47 -12.47
CA THR A 72 -0.64 -4.50 -13.47
C THR A 72 -0.52 -5.87 -12.81
N ILE A 73 -1.29 -6.84 -13.30
CA ILE A 73 -1.21 -8.25 -12.93
C ILE A 73 -0.49 -8.98 -14.07
N ALA A 74 0.79 -9.25 -13.88
CA ALA A 74 1.63 -9.96 -14.84
C ALA A 74 1.63 -11.48 -14.53
N VAL A 75 1.07 -12.26 -15.45
CA VAL A 75 1.03 -13.72 -15.37
C VAL A 75 2.13 -14.29 -16.26
N PHE A 76 3.12 -14.94 -15.65
CA PHE A 76 4.26 -15.52 -16.36
C PHE A 76 4.00 -16.99 -16.73
N TYR A 77 4.44 -17.38 -17.92
CA TYR A 77 4.34 -18.75 -18.39
C TYR A 77 5.50 -19.09 -19.34
N GLN A 78 5.87 -20.37 -19.39
CA GLN A 78 6.85 -20.86 -20.35
C GLN A 78 6.14 -21.68 -21.43
N TYR A 79 5.64 -22.87 -21.09
CA TYR A 79 5.08 -23.79 -22.09
C TYR A 79 3.61 -23.52 -22.43
N SER A 80 2.74 -23.44 -21.42
CA SER A 80 1.30 -23.34 -21.61
C SER A 80 0.78 -21.97 -21.20
N ARG A 81 0.13 -21.30 -22.16
CA ARG A 81 -0.48 -20.00 -21.93
C ARG A 81 -1.66 -20.13 -20.93
N PRO A 82 -1.68 -19.39 -19.81
CA PRO A 82 -2.62 -19.60 -18.71
C PRO A 82 -3.97 -18.92 -18.95
N ARG A 83 -4.60 -19.18 -20.10
CA ARG A 83 -5.84 -18.50 -20.55
C ARG A 83 -6.99 -18.61 -19.55
N GLU A 84 -7.18 -19.78 -18.94
CA GLU A 84 -8.25 -20.00 -17.96
C GLU A 84 -8.03 -19.18 -16.69
N LEU A 85 -6.79 -19.02 -16.24
CA LEU A 85 -6.48 -18.18 -15.09
C LEU A 85 -6.74 -16.71 -15.43
N VAL A 86 -6.29 -16.25 -16.61
CA VAL A 86 -6.46 -14.86 -17.05
C VAL A 86 -7.94 -14.50 -17.12
N LYS A 87 -8.76 -15.32 -17.78
CA LYS A 87 -10.21 -15.10 -17.84
C LYS A 87 -10.88 -15.06 -16.46
N LYS A 88 -10.45 -15.92 -15.54
CA LYS A 88 -10.95 -15.91 -14.15
C LYS A 88 -10.59 -14.61 -13.44
N VAL A 89 -9.35 -14.16 -13.57
CA VAL A 89 -8.88 -12.90 -12.98
C VAL A 89 -9.65 -11.72 -13.56
N GLU A 90 -9.82 -11.65 -14.87
CA GLU A 90 -10.61 -10.61 -15.54
C GLU A 90 -12.07 -10.60 -15.04
N ALA A 91 -12.70 -11.77 -14.89
CA ALA A 91 -14.04 -11.88 -14.32
C ALA A 91 -14.09 -11.36 -12.88
N TRP A 92 -13.14 -11.74 -12.04
CA TRP A 92 -13.06 -11.24 -10.66
C TRP A 92 -12.85 -9.74 -10.60
N LEU A 93 -12.00 -9.17 -11.47
CA LEU A 93 -11.80 -7.72 -11.55
C LEU A 93 -13.09 -6.99 -11.94
N SER A 94 -13.84 -7.54 -12.90
CA SER A 94 -15.14 -6.99 -13.30
C SER A 94 -16.16 -7.04 -12.15
N GLU A 95 -16.20 -8.13 -11.38
CA GLU A 95 -17.09 -8.26 -10.22
C GLU A 95 -16.71 -7.31 -9.07
N LEU A 96 -15.41 -7.05 -8.90
CA LEU A 96 -14.88 -6.12 -7.90
C LEU A 96 -15.00 -4.65 -8.33
N GLY A 97 -15.38 -4.37 -9.58
CA GLY A 97 -15.45 -3.01 -10.13
C GLY A 97 -14.08 -2.35 -10.32
N ALA A 98 -13.00 -3.14 -10.41
CA ALA A 98 -11.64 -2.65 -10.55
C ALA A 98 -11.37 -2.23 -12.00
N THR A 99 -11.53 -0.94 -12.30
CA THR A 99 -11.42 -0.40 -13.68
C THR A 99 -9.99 -0.02 -14.07
N ASP A 100 -9.13 0.33 -13.10
CA ASP A 100 -7.75 0.72 -13.33
C ASP A 100 -6.73 -0.41 -13.12
N VAL A 101 -7.11 -1.62 -13.55
CA VAL A 101 -6.26 -2.82 -13.48
C VAL A 101 -6.07 -3.40 -14.87
N GLU A 102 -4.82 -3.75 -15.21
CA GLU A 102 -4.48 -4.43 -16.45
C GLU A 102 -3.92 -5.83 -16.16
N VAL A 103 -4.44 -6.84 -16.87
CA VAL A 103 -3.91 -8.21 -16.81
C VAL A 103 -3.03 -8.45 -18.04
N LYS A 104 -1.75 -8.79 -17.84
CA LYS A 104 -0.79 -9.06 -18.91
C LYS A 104 -0.23 -10.45 -18.80
N GLU A 105 -0.06 -11.09 -19.95
CA GLU A 105 0.55 -12.40 -20.06
C GLU A 105 1.96 -12.27 -20.63
N TYR A 106 2.95 -12.83 -19.94
CA TYR A 106 4.36 -12.79 -20.37
C TYR A 106 4.87 -14.21 -20.61
N SER A 107 5.23 -14.48 -21.87
CA SER A 107 5.97 -15.70 -22.20
C SER A 107 7.43 -15.54 -21.79
N LEU A 108 7.98 -16.57 -21.15
CA LEU A 108 9.40 -16.65 -20.83
C LEU A 108 10.27 -17.11 -22.02
N ASP A 109 9.65 -17.51 -23.13
CA ASP A 109 10.36 -17.76 -24.39
C ASP A 109 10.64 -16.45 -25.14
N VAL A 110 10.01 -15.35 -24.70
CA VAL A 110 10.24 -13.99 -25.22
C VAL A 110 11.26 -13.29 -24.31
N PRO A 111 12.38 -12.76 -24.86
CA PRO A 111 13.45 -12.16 -24.07
C PRO A 111 12.99 -11.09 -23.08
N GLU A 112 12.08 -10.21 -23.49
CA GLU A 112 11.56 -9.13 -22.66
C GLU A 112 10.78 -9.67 -21.45
N GLY A 113 9.94 -10.69 -21.68
CA GLY A 113 9.17 -11.36 -20.63
C GLY A 113 10.08 -12.09 -19.65
N TYR A 114 11.12 -12.77 -20.16
CA TYR A 114 12.11 -13.45 -19.35
C TYR A 114 12.95 -12.50 -18.49
N GLN A 115 13.42 -11.38 -19.05
CA GLN A 115 14.19 -10.39 -18.31
C GLN A 115 13.36 -9.73 -17.21
N LEU A 116 12.11 -9.37 -17.50
CA LEU A 116 11.19 -8.85 -16.49
C LEU A 116 10.99 -9.86 -15.36
N TYR A 117 10.72 -11.12 -15.71
CA TYR A 117 10.54 -12.20 -14.74
C TYR A 117 11.73 -12.36 -13.80
N LEU A 118 12.95 -12.40 -14.34
CA LEU A 118 14.17 -12.52 -13.53
C LEU A 118 14.37 -11.29 -12.63
N LYS A 119 14.12 -10.08 -13.13
CA LYS A 119 14.23 -8.85 -12.36
C LYS A 119 13.30 -8.86 -11.14
N LEU A 120 12.05 -9.30 -11.33
CA LEU A 120 11.07 -9.40 -10.26
C LEU A 120 11.40 -10.50 -9.26
N CYS A 121 11.80 -11.69 -9.73
CA CYS A 121 12.22 -12.77 -8.84
C CYS A 121 13.43 -12.38 -7.97
N LYS A 122 14.41 -11.69 -8.57
CA LYS A 122 15.57 -11.16 -7.85
C LYS A 122 15.17 -10.12 -6.81
N ALA A 123 14.28 -9.19 -7.16
CA ALA A 123 13.79 -8.17 -6.23
C ALA A 123 13.02 -8.80 -5.05
N ALA A 124 12.26 -9.86 -5.31
CA ALA A 124 11.51 -10.60 -4.30
C ALA A 124 12.37 -11.60 -3.49
N GLY A 125 13.64 -11.79 -3.85
CA GLY A 125 14.51 -12.79 -3.20
C GLY A 125 14.04 -14.23 -3.37
N VAL A 126 13.23 -14.53 -4.39
CA VAL A 126 12.69 -15.88 -4.63
C VAL A 126 13.41 -16.58 -5.79
N PRO A 127 13.49 -17.92 -5.76
CA PRO A 127 13.97 -18.69 -6.91
C PRO A 127 13.11 -18.45 -8.16
N ALA A 128 13.78 -18.29 -9.30
CA ALA A 128 13.15 -18.16 -10.62
C ALA A 128 12.60 -19.48 -11.18
N TRP A 129 12.83 -20.60 -10.50
CA TRP A 129 12.32 -21.91 -10.90
C TRP A 129 11.65 -22.60 -9.70
N PRO A 130 10.51 -23.29 -9.89
CA PRO A 130 9.76 -23.46 -11.14
C PRO A 130 9.01 -22.20 -11.61
N VAL A 131 8.69 -22.14 -12.91
CA VAL A 131 7.91 -21.05 -13.53
C VAL A 131 6.45 -21.20 -13.17
N ASP A 132 6.10 -20.67 -12.00
CA ASP A 132 4.74 -20.63 -11.49
C ASP A 132 4.52 -19.33 -10.70
N ARG A 133 4.46 -18.18 -11.39
CA ARG A 133 4.37 -16.88 -10.71
C ARG A 133 3.37 -15.93 -11.34
N VAL A 134 2.78 -15.10 -10.48
CA VAL A 134 2.03 -13.91 -10.83
C VAL A 134 2.64 -12.74 -10.07
N ALA A 135 2.96 -11.66 -10.77
CA ALA A 135 3.36 -10.40 -10.14
C ALA A 135 2.19 -9.42 -10.18
N LEU A 136 1.80 -8.90 -9.01
CA LEU A 136 0.87 -7.79 -8.89
C LEU A 136 1.68 -6.55 -8.55
N MET A 137 1.59 -5.51 -9.39
CA MET A 137 2.51 -4.38 -9.37
C MET A 137 1.77 -3.06 -9.52
N ARG A 138 2.15 -2.06 -8.73
CA ARG A 138 1.74 -0.65 -8.91
C ARG A 138 2.81 0.27 -8.33
N ALA A 139 3.20 1.30 -9.08
CA ALA A 139 4.27 2.22 -8.73
C ALA A 139 5.54 1.45 -8.31
N ASN A 140 5.97 1.59 -7.06
CA ASN A 140 7.11 0.87 -6.49
C ASN A 140 6.71 -0.37 -5.68
N LYS A 141 5.44 -0.78 -5.64
CA LYS A 141 4.98 -1.94 -4.86
C LYS A 141 4.91 -3.19 -5.73
N LEU A 142 5.35 -4.33 -5.18
CA LEU A 142 5.32 -5.65 -5.81
C LEU A 142 4.78 -6.71 -4.84
N ILE A 143 3.92 -7.60 -5.34
CA ILE A 143 3.52 -8.84 -4.68
C ILE A 143 3.76 -9.99 -5.68
N LEU A 144 4.56 -11.02 -5.32
CA LEU A 144 5.02 -12.06 -6.26
C LEU A 144 4.60 -13.50 -5.88
N ILE A 145 3.32 -13.78 -6.00
CA ILE A 145 2.75 -15.07 -5.59
C ILE A 145 2.92 -16.18 -6.62
N SER A 146 2.62 -17.41 -6.21
CA SER A 146 2.43 -18.51 -7.16
C SER A 146 1.10 -18.37 -7.90
N ARG A 147 0.96 -18.97 -9.10
CA ARG A 147 -0.34 -18.96 -9.81
C ARG A 147 -1.41 -19.71 -9.02
N SER A 148 -1.02 -20.78 -8.34
CA SER A 148 -1.90 -21.56 -7.47
C SER A 148 -2.42 -20.79 -6.25
N ALA A 149 -1.68 -19.78 -5.79
CA ALA A 149 -2.08 -18.93 -4.67
C ALA A 149 -3.04 -17.80 -5.09
N LEU A 150 -3.23 -17.56 -6.39
CA LEU A 150 -4.11 -16.49 -6.86
C LEU A 150 -5.58 -16.94 -6.78
N THR A 151 -6.22 -16.61 -5.65
CA THR A 151 -7.67 -16.71 -5.45
C THR A 151 -8.33 -15.33 -5.56
N ARG A 152 -9.66 -15.30 -5.57
CA ARG A 152 -10.42 -14.04 -5.49
C ARG A 152 -10.09 -13.25 -4.23
N GLU A 153 -10.04 -13.89 -3.06
CA GLU A 153 -9.74 -13.17 -1.80
C GLU A 153 -8.31 -12.62 -1.81
N VAL A 154 -7.36 -13.38 -2.34
CA VAL A 154 -5.98 -12.94 -2.50
C VAL A 154 -5.90 -11.74 -3.42
N LEU A 155 -6.59 -11.79 -4.57
CA LEU A 155 -6.64 -10.69 -5.52
C LEU A 155 -7.18 -9.41 -4.86
N GLU A 156 -8.31 -9.51 -4.17
CA GLU A 156 -8.93 -8.36 -3.50
C GLU A 156 -8.01 -7.76 -2.43
N ALA A 157 -7.38 -8.59 -1.60
CA ALA A 157 -6.43 -8.11 -0.59
C ALA A 157 -5.20 -7.43 -1.22
N CYS A 158 -4.67 -7.99 -2.31
CA CYS A 158 -3.55 -7.42 -3.03
C CYS A 158 -3.91 -6.07 -3.66
N LEU A 159 -5.11 -5.95 -4.26
CA LEU A 159 -5.56 -4.68 -4.83
C LEU A 159 -5.65 -3.60 -3.75
N LYS A 160 -6.34 -3.86 -2.64
CA LYS A 160 -6.44 -2.89 -1.53
C LYS A 160 -5.06 -2.41 -1.06
N TYR A 161 -4.11 -3.34 -0.87
CA TYR A 161 -2.74 -2.97 -0.50
C TYR A 161 -2.02 -2.10 -1.55
N LEU A 162 -2.19 -2.41 -2.83
CA LEU A 162 -1.53 -1.67 -3.91
C LEU A 162 -2.10 -0.26 -4.06
N GLU A 163 -3.41 -0.10 -3.91
CA GLU A 163 -4.11 1.18 -4.08
C GLU A 163 -3.90 2.14 -2.90
N GLY A 164 -3.63 1.62 -1.69
CA GLY A 164 -3.38 2.43 -0.49
C GLY A 164 -4.65 2.60 0.32
#